data_AF-A0A351Z2I1-F1
#
_entry.id   AF-A0A351Z2I1-F1
#
_cell.length_a   1.000
_cell.length_b   1.000
_cell.length_c   1.000
_cell.angle_alpha   90.00
_cell.angle_beta   90.00
_cell.angle_gamma   90.00
#
_symmetry.space_group_name_H-M   'P 1'
#
loop_
_entity.id
_entity.type
_entity.pdbx_description
1 polymer ?
#
loop_
_entity_poly.entity_id
_entity_poly.type
_entity_poly.pdbx_seq_one_letter_code
_entity_poly.pdbx_strand_id
1 'polypeptide(L)'
;ILATLHRQTMFAEYELMAHEAVERGEPLTTDFLRKTYRSLLELYFGPEMHFEETSDLEGLRIPHFYNAFYVYKYATGISASLALAKRVTTGGEKEREDYFKFLKSGGSRYPIESLRVAGVDMESTQPVQAALDTFADIVGQLENLL
;
A
#
# COMPACT_ATOMS: atom_id res chain seq x y z
N ILE A 1 -6.43 -6.59 -3.35
CA ILE A 1 -6.16 -5.13 -3.45
C ILE A 1 -6.52 -4.43 -2.14
N LEU A 2 -7.75 -4.53 -1.62
CA LEU A 2 -8.16 -3.96 -0.33
C LEU A 2 -7.16 -4.18 0.83
N ALA A 3 -6.83 -5.43 1.17
CA ALA A 3 -5.98 -5.76 2.32
C ALA A 3 -4.47 -5.50 2.12
N THR A 4 -4.01 -5.33 0.88
CA THR A 4 -2.57 -5.19 0.55
C THR A 4 -2.21 -3.76 0.15
N LEU A 5 -3.17 -3.03 -0.43
CA LEU A 5 -3.04 -1.63 -0.79
C LEU A 5 -3.59 -0.76 0.36
N HIS A 6 -4.91 -0.60 0.44
CA HIS A 6 -5.55 0.30 1.41
C HIS A 6 -5.14 0.03 2.85
N ARG A 7 -5.22 -1.24 3.28
CA ARG A 7 -4.94 -1.60 4.68
C ARG A 7 -3.48 -1.40 5.08
N GLN A 8 -2.55 -1.71 4.18
CA GLN A 8 -1.11 -1.56 4.45
C GLN A 8 -0.69 -0.09 4.35
N THR A 9 -1.33 0.72 3.49
CA THR A 9 -1.16 2.18 3.49
C THR A 9 -1.64 2.78 4.80
N MET A 10 -2.81 2.38 5.30
CA MET A 10 -3.30 2.83 6.61
C MET A 10 -2.32 2.50 7.74
N PHE A 11 -1.70 1.31 7.71
CA PHE A 11 -0.66 0.93 8.68
C PHE A 11 0.60 1.78 8.54
N ALA A 12 1.04 2.06 7.32
CA ALA A 12 2.19 2.93 7.07
C ALA A 12 1.94 4.36 7.56
N GLU A 13 0.72 4.88 7.38
CA GLU A 13 0.33 6.20 7.87
C GLU A 13 0.27 6.24 9.40
N TYR A 14 -0.29 5.21 10.05
CA TYR A 14 -0.26 5.08 11.51
C TYR A 14 1.18 5.08 12.06
N GLU A 15 2.06 4.31 11.43
CA GLU A 15 3.48 4.26 11.80
C GLU A 15 4.15 5.62 11.64
N LEU A 16 3.92 6.32 10.52
CA LEU A 16 4.43 7.67 10.28
C LEU A 16 3.95 8.65 11.36
N MET A 17 2.64 8.69 11.63
CA MET A 17 2.06 9.59 12.63
C MET A 17 2.64 9.35 14.04
N ALA A 18 2.88 8.08 14.41
CA ALA A 18 3.50 7.74 15.69
C ALA A 18 4.96 8.22 15.76
N HIS A 19 5.74 8.05 14.69
CA HIS A 19 7.11 8.55 14.61
C HIS A 19 7.16 10.08 14.66
N GLU A 20 6.34 10.78 13.88
CA GLU A 20 6.30 12.24 13.86
C GLU A 20 5.88 12.83 15.23
N ALA A 21 4.99 12.16 15.96
CA ALA A 21 4.62 12.57 17.31
C ALA A 21 5.82 12.54 18.26
N VAL A 22 6.62 11.47 18.22
CA VAL A 22 7.86 11.37 19.00
C VAL A 22 8.85 12.45 18.59
N GLU A 23 9.01 12.73 17.30
CA GLU A 23 9.88 13.79 16.79
C GLU A 23 9.45 15.20 17.26
N ARG A 24 8.14 15.41 17.46
CA ARG A 24 7.58 16.63 18.07
C ARG A 24 7.68 16.67 19.60
N GLY A 25 8.19 15.61 20.23
CA GLY A 25 8.28 15.50 21.69
C GLY A 25 6.95 15.13 22.37
N GLU A 26 5.98 14.63 21.62
CA GLU A 26 4.69 14.16 22.13
C GLU A 26 4.82 12.71 22.65
N PRO A 27 4.33 12.40 23.86
CA PRO A 27 4.41 11.04 24.39
C PRO A 27 3.39 10.10 23.72
N LEU A 28 3.85 8.92 23.29
CA LEU A 28 3.02 7.84 22.76
C LEU A 28 2.29 7.07 23.87
N THR A 29 1.34 7.74 24.53
CA THR A 29 0.44 7.10 25.49
C THR A 29 -0.50 6.10 24.81
N THR A 30 -1.06 5.16 25.57
CA THR A 30 -2.09 4.23 25.05
C THR A 30 -3.27 4.97 24.43
N ASP A 31 -3.71 6.07 25.04
CA ASP A 31 -4.82 6.89 24.53
C ASP A 31 -4.46 7.54 23.20
N PHE A 32 -3.24 8.06 23.05
CA PHE A 32 -2.76 8.60 21.78
C PHE A 32 -2.78 7.53 20.69
N LEU A 33 -2.17 6.37 20.96
CA LEU A 33 -2.05 5.28 19.98
C LEU A 33 -3.42 4.77 19.53
N ARG A 34 -4.32 4.51 20.50
CA ARG A 34 -5.69 4.05 20.20
C ARG A 34 -6.49 5.09 19.44
N LYS A 35 -6.43 6.37 19.84
CA LYS A 35 -7.14 7.46 19.16
C LYS A 35 -6.67 7.65 17.72
N THR A 36 -5.36 7.65 17.49
CA THR A 36 -4.78 7.78 16.15
C THR A 36 -5.19 6.60 15.27
N TYR A 37 -5.15 5.38 15.81
CA TYR A 37 -5.59 4.20 15.07
C TYR A 37 -7.10 4.22 14.76
N ARG A 38 -7.93 4.64 15.73
CA ARG A 38 -9.39 4.83 15.54
C ARG A 38 -9.67 5.82 14.40
N SER A 39 -9.01 6.98 14.40
CA SER A 39 -9.23 7.97 13.34
C SER A 39 -8.87 7.44 11.96
N LEU A 40 -7.83 6.61 11.85
CA LEU A 40 -7.45 6.00 10.58
C LEU A 40 -8.43 4.89 10.15
N LEU A 41 -8.97 4.11 11.10
CA LEU A 41 -10.06 3.16 10.81
C LEU A 41 -11.27 3.88 10.20
N GLU A 42 -11.73 4.96 10.84
CA GLU A 42 -12.88 5.75 10.38
C GLU A 42 -12.62 6.39 9.02
N LEU A 43 -11.41 6.94 8.80
CA LEU A 43 -11.01 7.55 7.55
C LEU A 43 -10.98 6.56 6.38
N TYR A 44 -10.37 5.38 6.58
CA TYR A 44 -10.12 4.43 5.49
C TYR A 44 -11.33 3.55 5.15
N PHE A 45 -12.19 3.23 6.12
CA PHE A 45 -13.35 2.37 5.90
C PHE A 45 -14.63 3.16 5.63
N GLY A 46 -14.67 4.44 6.02
CA GLY A 46 -15.82 5.30 5.79
C GLY A 46 -17.00 5.03 6.73
N PRO A 47 -18.11 5.79 6.55
CA PRO A 47 -19.21 5.85 7.51
C PRO A 47 -20.08 4.59 7.56
N GLU A 48 -20.05 3.75 6.54
CA GLU A 48 -20.83 2.50 6.47
C GLU A 48 -20.25 1.40 7.39
N MET A 49 -19.01 1.55 7.84
CA MET A 49 -18.37 0.57 8.71
C MET A 49 -18.69 0.83 10.17
N HIS A 50 -19.30 -0.15 10.83
CA HIS A 50 -19.50 -0.12 12.27
C HIS A 50 -18.31 -0.75 12.99
N PHE A 51 -17.63 0.02 13.82
CA PHE A 51 -16.52 -0.46 14.63
C PHE A 51 -16.93 -0.67 16.09
N GLU A 52 -16.47 -1.77 16.68
CA GLU A 52 -16.57 -1.99 18.12
C GLU A 52 -15.65 -1.02 18.88
N GLU A 53 -15.94 -0.77 20.16
CA GLU A 53 -15.09 0.04 21.04
C GLU A 53 -13.65 -0.51 21.12
N THR A 54 -13.49 -1.82 20.98
CA THR A 54 -12.21 -2.52 21.04
C THR A 54 -11.46 -2.56 19.69
N SER A 55 -12.05 -2.11 18.57
CA SER A 55 -11.40 -2.19 17.25
C SER A 55 -10.09 -1.40 17.17
N ASP A 56 -9.95 -0.32 17.94
CA ASP A 56 -8.71 0.46 17.98
C ASP A 56 -7.54 -0.22 18.71
N LEU A 57 -7.80 -1.29 19.47
CA LEU A 57 -6.75 -2.09 20.10
C LEU A 57 -5.93 -2.86 19.08
N GLU A 58 -6.40 -2.97 17.85
CA GLU A 58 -5.67 -3.62 16.77
C GLU A 58 -4.31 -2.97 16.48
N GLY A 59 -4.21 -1.65 16.61
CA GLY A 59 -2.95 -0.92 16.45
C GLY A 59 -1.84 -1.38 17.40
N LEU A 60 -2.20 -2.03 18.51
CA LEU A 60 -1.27 -2.50 19.54
C LEU A 60 -0.77 -3.94 19.32
N ARG A 61 -1.34 -4.69 18.38
CA ARG A 61 -1.01 -6.11 18.15
C ARG A 61 -0.35 -6.40 16.82
N ILE A 62 -0.12 -5.39 15.98
CA ILE A 62 0.45 -5.56 14.64
C ILE A 62 1.99 -5.73 14.77
N PRO A 63 2.55 -6.92 14.47
CA PRO A 63 3.98 -7.17 14.70
C PRO A 63 4.90 -6.30 13.83
N HIS A 64 4.42 -5.86 12.67
CA HIS A 64 5.22 -5.08 11.75
C HIS A 64 5.54 -3.67 12.27
N PHE A 65 4.77 -3.11 13.21
CA PHE A 65 5.11 -1.82 13.84
C PHE A 65 6.36 -1.88 14.73
N TYR A 66 6.86 -3.09 15.02
CA TYR A 66 8.11 -3.28 15.72
C TYR A 66 9.31 -3.45 14.76
N ASN A 67 9.11 -3.20 13.46
CA ASN A 67 10.15 -3.11 12.43
C ASN A 67 9.89 -1.90 11.54
N ALA A 68 10.62 -0.82 11.81
CA ALA A 68 10.36 0.51 11.25
C ALA A 68 10.21 0.50 9.70
N PHE A 69 9.10 1.08 9.25
CA PHE A 69 8.76 1.39 7.86
C PHE A 69 8.86 0.20 6.91
N TYR A 70 8.32 -0.95 7.33
CA TYR A 70 8.25 -2.14 6.47
C TYR A 70 6.96 -2.20 5.63
N VAL A 71 5.81 -1.88 6.22
CA VAL A 71 4.49 -2.24 5.66
C VAL A 71 4.11 -1.50 4.38
N TYR A 72 4.62 -0.28 4.16
CA TYR A 72 4.36 0.48 2.93
C TYR A 72 4.84 -0.25 1.66
N LYS A 73 5.79 -1.18 1.81
CA LYS A 73 6.34 -2.01 0.73
C LYS A 73 5.29 -2.94 0.13
N TYR A 74 4.29 -3.36 0.91
CA TYR A 74 3.17 -4.14 0.38
C TYR A 74 2.32 -3.33 -0.59
N ALA A 75 1.97 -2.09 -0.23
CA ALA A 75 1.16 -1.19 -1.04
C ALA A 75 1.87 -0.78 -2.33
N THR A 76 3.15 -0.40 -2.24
CA THR A 76 3.97 -0.08 -3.40
C THR A 76 4.26 -1.32 -4.27
N GLY A 77 4.48 -2.48 -3.65
CA GLY A 77 4.71 -3.75 -4.34
C GLY A 77 3.52 -4.24 -5.15
N ILE A 78 2.31 -4.21 -4.61
CA ILE A 78 1.09 -4.58 -5.37
C ILE A 78 0.82 -3.58 -6.49
N SER A 79 1.06 -2.29 -6.25
CA SER A 79 0.89 -1.26 -7.28
C SER A 79 1.83 -1.47 -8.47
N ALA A 80 3.12 -1.71 -8.18
CA ALA A 80 4.10 -2.06 -9.20
C ALA A 80 3.72 -3.35 -9.93
N SER A 81 3.27 -4.38 -9.20
CA SER A 81 2.93 -5.68 -9.75
C SER A 81 1.74 -5.62 -10.71
N LEU A 82 0.69 -4.84 -10.39
CA LEU A 82 -0.45 -4.62 -11.29
C LEU A 82 -0.04 -3.85 -12.55
N ALA A 83 0.79 -2.82 -12.41
CA ALA A 83 1.32 -2.06 -13.55
C ALA A 83 2.17 -2.94 -14.48
N LEU A 84 3.07 -3.76 -13.91
CA LEU A 84 3.88 -4.72 -14.66
C LEU A 84 3.01 -5.78 -15.35
N ALA A 85 2.05 -6.35 -14.64
CA ALA A 85 1.15 -7.36 -15.18
C ALA A 85 0.38 -6.82 -16.38
N LYS A 86 -0.23 -5.62 -16.26
CA LYS A 86 -0.93 -4.95 -17.37
C LYS A 86 0.01 -4.75 -18.56
N ARG A 87 1.20 -4.19 -18.33
CA ARG A 87 2.19 -3.93 -19.39
C ARG A 87 2.60 -5.21 -20.13
N VAL A 88 2.84 -6.30 -19.42
CA VAL A 88 3.27 -7.57 -20.03
C VAL A 88 2.12 -8.28 -20.75
N THR A 89 0.90 -8.22 -20.25
CA THR A 89 -0.24 -8.95 -20.84
C THR A 89 -0.90 -8.20 -22.01
N THR A 90 -0.80 -6.87 -22.04
CA THR A 90 -1.36 -6.05 -23.13
C THR A 90 -0.29 -5.51 -24.10
N GLY A 91 0.98 -5.68 -23.77
CA GLY A 91 2.12 -5.22 -24.58
C GLY A 91 2.58 -6.22 -25.63
N GLY A 92 3.72 -5.92 -26.25
CA GLY A 92 4.38 -6.77 -27.24
C GLY A 92 5.70 -7.36 -26.74
N GLU A 93 6.56 -7.73 -27.69
CA GLU A 93 7.87 -8.34 -27.40
C GLU A 93 8.76 -7.44 -26.52
N LYS A 94 8.72 -6.12 -26.74
CA LYS A 94 9.48 -5.16 -25.95
C LYS A 94 9.09 -5.16 -24.47
N GLU A 95 7.79 -5.10 -24.16
CA GLU A 95 7.29 -5.09 -22.79
C GLU A 95 7.65 -6.37 -22.04
N ARG A 96 7.58 -7.52 -22.73
CA ARG A 96 8.01 -8.81 -22.23
C ARG A 96 9.53 -8.83 -21.96
N GLU A 97 10.33 -8.31 -22.88
CA GLU A 97 11.79 -8.22 -22.70
C GLU A 97 12.19 -7.32 -21.53
N ASP A 98 11.52 -6.16 -21.39
CA ASP A 98 11.74 -5.23 -20.28
C ASP A 98 11.44 -5.91 -18.93
N TYR A 99 10.36 -6.70 -18.85
CA TYR A 99 10.06 -7.51 -17.66
C TYR A 99 11.14 -8.57 -17.39
N PHE A 100 11.66 -9.26 -18.41
CA PHE A 100 12.76 -10.19 -18.23
C PHE A 100 14.06 -9.51 -17.80
N LYS A 101 14.35 -8.29 -18.26
CA LYS A 101 15.51 -7.51 -17.79
C LYS A 101 15.38 -7.19 -16.30
N PHE A 102 14.18 -6.83 -15.84
CA PHE A 102 13.88 -6.66 -14.41
C PHE A 102 14.09 -7.95 -13.62
N LEU A 103 13.56 -9.09 -14.07
CA LEU A 103 13.79 -10.36 -13.35
C LEU A 103 15.28 -10.74 -13.27
N LYS A 104 16.02 -10.50 -14.35
CA LYS A 104 17.47 -10.75 -14.41
C LYS A 104 18.30 -9.78 -13.56
N SER A 105 17.76 -8.61 -13.17
CA SER A 105 18.52 -7.68 -12.34
C SER A 105 18.70 -8.17 -10.90
N GLY A 106 17.81 -9.04 -10.40
CA GLY A 106 17.85 -9.51 -9.01
C GLY A 106 18.05 -8.35 -8.03
N GLY A 107 18.95 -8.52 -7.06
CA GLY A 107 19.35 -7.49 -6.09
C GLY A 107 20.50 -6.58 -6.52
N SER A 108 20.88 -6.56 -7.80
CA SER A 108 22.06 -5.79 -8.27
C SER A 108 21.81 -4.28 -8.46
N ARG A 109 20.56 -3.83 -8.28
CA ARG A 109 20.11 -2.45 -8.48
C ARG A 109 19.14 -2.05 -7.38
N TYR A 110 18.97 -0.73 -7.17
CA TYR A 110 17.94 -0.25 -6.26
C TYR A 110 16.55 -0.63 -6.77
N PRO A 111 15.58 -0.95 -5.88
CA PRO A 111 14.26 -1.43 -6.30
C PRO A 111 13.53 -0.50 -7.28
N ILE A 112 13.58 0.82 -7.06
CA ILE A 112 12.95 1.81 -7.95
C ILE A 112 13.59 1.81 -9.33
N GLU A 113 14.92 1.72 -9.41
CA GLU A 113 15.64 1.65 -10.69
C GLU A 113 15.32 0.36 -11.45
N SER A 114 15.24 -0.78 -10.74
CA SER A 114 14.85 -2.06 -11.32
C SER A 114 13.46 -2.01 -11.93
N LEU A 115 12.49 -1.41 -11.24
CA LEU A 115 11.13 -1.23 -11.76
C LEU A 115 11.09 -0.29 -12.97
N ARG A 116 11.91 0.76 -12.97
CA ARG A 116 12.04 1.68 -14.12
C ARG A 116 12.58 0.98 -15.37
N VAL A 117 13.45 -0.02 -15.23
CA VAL A 117 13.89 -0.87 -16.36
C VAL A 117 12.73 -1.65 -16.98
N ALA A 118 11.78 -2.10 -16.16
CA ALA A 118 10.53 -2.70 -16.63
C ALA A 118 9.47 -1.65 -17.02
N GLY A 119 9.84 -0.36 -16.98
CA GLY A 119 9.01 0.78 -17.37
C GLY A 119 7.88 1.10 -16.41
N VAL A 120 8.09 0.85 -15.12
CA VAL A 120 7.22 1.30 -14.02
C VAL A 120 7.99 2.29 -13.17
N ASP A 121 7.53 3.54 -13.14
CA ASP A 121 8.17 4.61 -12.36
C ASP A 121 7.44 4.87 -11.05
N MET A 122 7.99 4.34 -9.95
CA MET A 122 7.41 4.44 -8.61
C MET A 122 7.60 5.82 -7.96
N GLU A 123 8.35 6.72 -8.58
CA GLU A 123 8.44 8.13 -8.14
C GLU A 123 7.27 8.97 -8.68
N SER A 124 6.47 8.42 -9.59
CA SER A 124 5.22 9.02 -10.05
C SER A 124 4.01 8.44 -9.31
N THR A 125 2.89 9.16 -9.33
CA THR A 125 1.62 8.66 -8.76
C THR A 125 0.94 7.60 -9.62
N GLN A 126 1.38 7.43 -10.87
CA GLN A 126 0.68 6.61 -11.87
C GLN A 126 0.53 5.13 -11.47
N PRO A 127 1.55 4.43 -10.92
CA PRO A 127 1.40 3.02 -10.57
C PRO A 127 0.35 2.77 -9.48
N VAL A 128 0.28 3.67 -8.48
CA VAL A 128 -0.72 3.61 -7.41
C VAL A 128 -2.11 3.91 -7.97
N GLN A 129 -2.24 4.95 -8.81
CA GLN A 129 -3.51 5.27 -9.45
C GLN A 129 -4.03 4.10 -10.31
N ALA A 130 -3.18 3.49 -11.13
CA ALA A 130 -3.57 2.34 -11.94
C ALA A 130 -4.04 1.14 -11.10
N ALA A 131 -3.46 0.94 -9.91
CA ALA A 131 -3.89 -0.10 -8.98
C ALA A 131 -5.27 0.21 -8.36
N LEU A 132 -5.53 1.48 -8.05
CA LEU A 132 -6.84 1.94 -7.58
C LEU A 132 -7.90 1.81 -8.69
N ASP A 133 -7.57 2.20 -9.92
CA ASP A 133 -8.45 2.06 -11.08
C ASP A 133 -8.80 0.59 -11.33
N THR A 134 -7.81 -0.31 -11.24
CA THR A 134 -8.05 -1.76 -11.36
C THR A 134 -9.02 -2.27 -10.28
N PHE A 135 -8.91 -1.76 -9.06
CA PHE A 135 -9.84 -2.11 -7.99
C PHE A 135 -11.24 -1.58 -8.25
N ALA A 136 -11.37 -0.32 -8.67
CA ALA A 136 -12.64 0.29 -9.03
C ALA A 136 -13.35 -0.47 -10.16
N ASP A 137 -12.61 -0.87 -11.21
CA ASP A 137 -13.15 -1.66 -12.32
C ASP A 137 -13.69 -3.02 -11.86
N ILE A 138 -12.98 -3.70 -10.94
CA ILE A 138 -13.41 -4.99 -10.38
C ILE A 138 -14.68 -4.81 -9.54
N VAL A 139 -14.77 -3.74 -8.74
CA VAL A 139 -15.97 -3.42 -7.95
C VAL A 139 -17.16 -3.13 -8.88
N GLY A 140 -16.97 -2.28 -9.90
CA GLY A 140 -18.04 -1.99 -10.86
C GLY A 140 -18.50 -3.21 -11.65
N GLN A 141 -17.60 -4.15 -11.97
CA GLN A 141 -17.99 -5.44 -12.57
C GLN A 141 -18.84 -6.28 -11.61
N LEU A 142 -18.49 -6.32 -10.33
CA LEU A 142 -19.27 -7.03 -9.31
C LEU A 142 -20.67 -6.42 -9.15
N GLU A 143 -20.78 -5.10 -9.10
CA GLU A 143 -22.06 -4.38 -9.00
C GLU A 143 -23.00 -4.68 -10.17
N ASN A 144 -22.47 -4.80 -11.39
CA ASN A 144 -23.27 -5.15 -12.57
C ASN A 144 -23.72 -6.61 -12.63
N LEU A 145 -23.15 -7.49 -11.79
CA LEU A 145 -23.50 -8.91 -11.72
C LEU A 145 -24.54 -9.22 -10.62
N LEU A 146 -24.77 -8.29 -9.70
CA LEU A 146 -25.73 -8.39 -8.60
C LEU A 146 -27.09 -7.78 -8.98
#